data_AF-A0A963RGH8-F1
#
_entry.id   AF-A0A963RGH8-F1
#
_cell.length_a   1.000
_cell.length_b   1.000
_cell.length_c   1.000
_cell.angle_alpha   90.00
_cell.angle_beta   90.00
_cell.angle_gamma   90.00
#
_symmetry.space_group_name_H-M   'P 1'
#
loop_
_entity.id
_entity.type
_entity.pdbx_description
1 polymer ?
#
loop_
_entity_poly.entity_id
_entity_poly.type
_entity_poly.pdbx_seq_one_letter_code
_entity_poly.pdbx_strand_id
1 'polypeptide(L)' 'MSASQPASSANPLDRFWNDDLETADPLVYGIIRKELGRQRDGIELIASENVASPAVLEACGSVFTNKYAEGY' A
#
# COMPACT_ATOMS: atom_id res chain seq x y z
N MET A 1 32.27 -11.32 30.48
CA MET A 1 31.67 -11.63 29.16
C MET A 1 30.17 -11.64 29.36
N SER A 2 29.52 -10.49 29.16
CA SER A 2 28.07 -10.38 29.32
C SER A 2 27.43 -10.79 28.00
N ALA A 3 26.60 -11.82 28.03
CA ALA A 3 25.89 -12.32 26.87
C ALA A 3 25.02 -11.21 26.27
N SER A 4 25.19 -10.97 24.97
CA SER A 4 24.30 -10.17 24.14
C SER A 4 22.89 -10.78 24.21
N GLN A 5 21.97 -10.11 24.89
CA GLN A 5 20.55 -10.42 24.79
C GLN A 5 20.08 -10.08 23.36
N PRO A 6 19.36 -10.97 22.65
CA PRO A 6 18.75 -10.60 21.39
C PRO A 6 17.67 -9.54 21.65
N ALA A 7 17.71 -8.46 20.88
CA ALA A 7 16.81 -7.34 21.00
C ALA A 7 15.34 -7.76 20.77
N SER A 8 14.51 -7.39 21.76
CA SER A 8 13.06 -7.19 21.76
C SER A 8 12.15 -8.21 21.07
N SER A 9 11.33 -8.87 21.87
CA SER A 9 9.96 -9.22 21.48
C SER A 9 9.18 -7.93 21.19
N ALA A 10 9.31 -7.39 19.98
CA ALA A 10 8.52 -6.24 19.54
C ALA A 10 7.03 -6.62 19.59
N ASN A 11 6.19 -5.68 20.03
CA ASN A 11 4.75 -5.86 20.02
C ASN A 11 4.33 -6.15 18.56
N PRO A 12 3.63 -7.26 18.26
CA PRO A 12 3.21 -7.58 16.89
C PRO A 12 2.43 -6.45 16.21
N LEU A 13 1.80 -5.56 16.98
CA LEU A 13 1.06 -4.39 16.48
C LEU A 13 1.97 -3.26 15.98
N ASP A 14 3.23 -3.19 16.41
CA ASP A 14 4.14 -2.13 15.99
C ASP A 14 4.38 -2.20 14.48
N ARG A 15 4.53 -3.42 13.94
CA ARG A 15 4.65 -3.65 12.50
C ARG A 15 3.36 -3.32 11.76
N PHE A 16 2.21 -3.71 12.32
CA PHE A 16 0.90 -3.48 11.70
C PHE A 16 0.64 -1.99 11.39
N TRP A 17 1.04 -1.09 12.29
CA TRP A 17 0.78 0.35 12.14
C TRP A 17 1.85 1.12 11.37
N ASN A 18 3.08 0.61 11.29
CA ASN A 18 4.23 1.37 10.79
C ASN A 18 4.86 0.80 9.51
N ASP A 19 4.64 -0.49 9.20
CA ASP A 19 5.15 -1.06 7.95
C ASP A 19 4.38 -0.46 6.77
N ASP A 20 5.11 0.00 5.75
CA ASP A 20 4.52 0.33 4.46
C ASP A 20 4.24 -0.95 3.64
N LEU A 21 3.60 -0.82 2.47
CA LEU A 21 3.27 -1.99 1.65
C LEU A 21 4.51 -2.75 1.18
N GLU A 22 5.62 -2.05 0.89
CA GLU A 22 6.87 -2.70 0.46
C GLU A 22 7.46 -3.58 1.57
N THR A 23 7.39 -3.13 2.82
CA THR A 23 7.88 -3.88 3.98
C THR A 23 6.90 -4.96 4.43
N ALA A 24 5.60 -4.65 4.44
CA ALA A 24 4.54 -5.55 4.88
C ALA A 24 4.28 -6.70 3.90
N ASP A 25 4.28 -6.41 2.59
CA ASP A 25 4.11 -7.39 1.50
C ASP A 25 4.92 -7.02 0.24
N PRO A 26 6.22 -7.38 0.21
CA PRO A 26 7.10 -7.10 -0.93
C PRO A 26 6.62 -7.74 -2.25
N LEU A 27 5.88 -8.85 -2.18
CA LEU A 27 5.40 -9.56 -3.37
C LEU A 27 4.30 -8.75 -4.06
N VAL A 28 3.29 -8.32 -3.29
CA VAL A 28 2.19 -7.48 -3.80
C VAL A 28 2.72 -6.14 -4.29
N TYR A 29 3.61 -5.50 -3.52
CA TYR A 29 4.27 -4.27 -3.95
C TYR A 29 4.96 -4.44 -5.31
N GLY A 30 5.75 -5.51 -5.47
CA GLY A 30 6.43 -5.81 -6.73
C GLY A 30 5.48 -6.00 -7.92
N ILE A 31 4.32 -6.63 -7.71
CA ILE A 31 3.30 -6.81 -8.76
C ILE A 31 2.69 -5.46 -9.15
N ILE A 32 2.34 -4.60 -8.19
CA ILE A 32 1.80 -3.25 -8.46
C ILE A 32 2.81 -2.42 -9.25
N ARG A 33 4.10 -2.48 -8.91
CA ARG A 33 5.16 -1.76 -9.64
C ARG A 33 5.31 -2.25 -11.08
N LYS A 34 5.18 -3.56 -11.32
CA LYS A 34 5.18 -4.12 -12.68
C LYS A 34 3.98 -3.65 -13.50
N GLU A 35 2.79 -3.61 -12.91
CA GLU A 35 1.58 -3.11 -13.58
C GLU A 35 1.69 -1.61 -13.92
N LEU A 36 2.24 -0.80 -13.01
CA LEU A 36 2.54 0.59 -13.31
C LEU A 36 3.52 0.75 -14.48
N GLY A 37 4.51 -0.13 -14.58
CA GLY A 37 5.40 -0.19 -15.75
C GLY A 37 4.63 -0.52 -17.03
N ARG A 38 3.78 -1.55 -17.01
CA ARG A 38 2.94 -1.97 -18.14
C ARG A 38 2.08 -0.81 -18.66
N GLN A 39 1.41 -0.07 -17.77
CA GLN A 39 0.57 1.07 -18.13
C GLN A 39 1.35 2.26 -18.71
N ARG A 40 2.62 2.45 -18.30
CA ARG A 40 3.47 3.54 -18.79
C ARG A 40 4.10 3.25 -20.14
N ASP A 41 4.43 1.99 -20.39
CA ASP A 41 5.13 1.57 -21.60
C ASP A 41 4.16 1.19 -22.74
N GLY A 42 2.88 0.94 -22.40
CA GLY A 42 1.82 0.61 -23.33
C GLY A 42 1.07 1.83 -23.88
N ILE A 43 0.53 1.70 -25.11
CA ILE A 43 -0.50 2.61 -25.61
C ILE A 43 -1.85 1.99 -25.31
N GLU A 44 -2.57 2.56 -24.36
CA GLU A 44 -3.90 2.06 -23.96
C GLU A 44 -4.99 2.61 -24.88
N LEU A 45 -5.66 1.71 -25.63
CA LEU A 45 -6.67 2.05 -26.64
C LEU A 45 -8.09 1.62 -26.27
N ILE A 46 -8.28 1.16 -25.03
CA ILE A 46 -9.59 0.74 -24.53
C ILE A 46 -10.37 2.00 -24.14
N ALA A 47 -11.41 2.32 -24.90
CA ALA A 47 -12.15 3.59 -24.76
C ALA A 47 -12.79 3.83 -23.38
N SER A 48 -13.05 2.77 -22.61
CA SER A 48 -13.62 2.85 -21.26
C SER A 48 -12.57 2.95 -20.15
N GLU A 49 -11.29 2.70 -20.43
CA GLU A 49 -10.21 2.80 -19.45
C GLU A 49 -9.66 4.22 -19.36
N ASN A 50 -9.13 4.58 -18.20
CA ASN A 50 -8.58 5.90 -17.93
C ASN A 50 -7.58 5.86 -16.77
N VAL A 51 -6.80 6.94 -16.60
CA VAL A 51 -5.82 7.09 -15.52
C VAL A 51 -6.32 8.12 -14.51
N ALA A 52 -6.50 7.70 -13.26
CA ALA A 52 -6.89 8.59 -12.17
C ALA A 52 -5.77 9.57 -11.81
N SER A 53 -6.13 10.79 -11.36
CA SER A 53 -5.15 11.76 -10.90
C SER A 53 -4.55 11.36 -9.54
N PRO A 54 -3.34 11.83 -9.19
CA PRO A 54 -2.73 11.56 -7.88
C PRO A 54 -3.65 11.96 -6.70
N ALA A 55 -4.33 13.10 -6.81
CA ALA A 55 -5.25 13.58 -5.78
C ALA A 55 -6.42 12.62 -5.52
N VAL A 56 -6.93 11.95 -6.57
CA VAL A 56 -7.99 10.94 -6.42
C VAL A 56 -7.42 9.70 -5.72
N LEU A 57 -6.23 9.25 -6.10
CA LEU A 57 -5.58 8.08 -5.48
C LEU A 57 -5.26 8.32 -3.99
N GLU A 58 -4.80 9.53 -3.63
CA GLU A 58 -4.55 9.94 -2.26
C GLU A 58 -5.83 9.89 -1.41
N ALA A 59 -6.95 10.41 -1.94
CA ALA A 59 -8.24 10.36 -1.26
C ALA A 59 -8.73 8.91 -1.08
N CYS A 60 -8.58 8.06 -2.09
CA CYS A 60 -8.95 6.64 -2.04
C CYS A 60 -8.16 5.86 -0.96
N GLY A 61 -6.89 6.19 -0.74
CA GLY A 61 -6.04 5.58 0.28
C GLY A 61 -6.16 6.19 1.69
N SER A 62 -7.12 7.09 1.91
CA SER A 62 -7.24 7.83 3.16
C SER A 62 -7.98 7.08 4.27
N VAL A 63 -7.99 7.69 5.46
CA VAL A 63 -8.67 7.18 6.67
C VAL A 63 -10.19 7.05 6.54
N PHE A 64 -10.80 7.55 5.46
CA PHE A 64 -12.24 7.40 5.23
C PHE A 64 -12.68 5.94 5.12
N THR A 65 -11.78 5.04 4.71
CA THR A 65 -12.03 3.59 4.65
C THR A 65 -12.32 2.95 6.01
N ASN A 66 -11.91 3.58 7.11
CA ASN A 66 -12.17 3.09 8.47
C ASN A 66 -13.59 3.40 8.96
N LYS A 67 -14.30 4.31 8.28
CA LYS A 67 -15.57 4.84 8.79
C LYS A 67 -16.75 4.02 8.29
N TYR A 68 -17.55 3.55 9.23
CA TYR A 68 -18.92 3.08 8.97
C TYR A 68 -19.89 4.27 8.99
N ALA A 69 -20.66 4.48 7.91
CA ALA A 69 -21.52 5.65 7.73
C ALA A 69 -22.90 5.26 7.16
N GLU A 70 -23.74 4.67 8.00
CA GLU A 70 -25.16 4.46 7.69
C GLU A 70 -25.98 5.75 7.84
N GLY A 71 -27.08 5.84 7.09
CA GLY A 71 -27.98 7.00 7.08
C GLY A 71 -27.64 8.04 6.01
N TYR A 72 -28.31 9.19 6.06
CA TYR A 72 -28.06 10.37 5.22
C TYR A 72 -28.08 11.63 6.08
#